data_AF-A0A6N0LN56-F1
#
_entry.id   AF-A0A6N0LN56-F1
#
_cell.length_a   1.000
_cell.length_b   1.000
_cell.length_c   1.000
_cell.angle_alpha   90.00
_cell.angle_beta   90.00
_cell.angle_gamma   90.00
#
_symmetry.space_group_name_H-M   'P 1'
#
loop_
_entity.id
_entity.type
_entity.pdbx_description
1 polymer ?
#
loop_
_entity_poly.entity_id
_entity_poly.type
_entity_poly.pdbx_seq_one_letter_code
_entity_poly.pdbx_strand_id
1 'polypeptide(L)'
;MRTYQLSTLIGLTTSVTLSAIAPVQATNLSFDYNQLQFIKSRPIASSNFLGLNGSPTENQGFVPFYNPDPSAPDHGHKEIGLNSRRDFPGFNNAPYYGTGRQGSPEEPASGANRMTTLININSFPTFDQYLTNNGIPFSDIGFVFGQKSDRDFNQTWNLGADIFGQDWYADPNTPLEERIYKANPNDIEIALYSGNTKIVDFGYSDFYSIVDYGSTPSFNDDFESSFTDPIAAKKASDLDPLLAGLATAFLNDVNAAGGGVQIVNENFGELDINFASGNGYDMILLPYPMQIRAVALKAVPEASFSWGIFMFGVLVAVSQRKKLQN
;
A
#
# COMPACT_ATOMS: atom_id res chain seq x y z
N MET A 1 -12.43 31.60 18.82
CA MET A 1 -11.75 32.74 18.17
C MET A 1 -10.83 33.42 19.16
N ARG A 2 -9.52 33.34 18.95
CA ARG A 2 -8.57 34.29 19.55
C ARG A 2 -7.67 34.77 18.42
N THR A 3 -7.76 36.05 18.14
CA THR A 3 -7.02 36.76 17.10
C THR A 3 -5.78 37.34 17.75
N TYR A 4 -4.59 37.07 17.20
CA TYR A 4 -3.41 37.85 17.48
C TYR A 4 -3.06 38.63 16.22
N GLN A 5 -3.19 39.95 16.28
CA GLN A 5 -2.63 40.86 15.29
C GLN A 5 -1.28 41.33 15.80
N LEU A 6 -0.23 41.14 14.99
CA LEU A 6 0.95 41.98 15.05
C LEU A 6 1.22 42.50 13.64
N SER A 7 1.06 43.80 13.47
CA SER A 7 1.29 44.52 12.22
C SER A 7 2.77 44.55 11.87
N THR A 8 3.12 44.37 10.60
CA THR A 8 4.43 44.74 10.08
C THR A 8 4.27 45.53 8.78
N LEU A 9 4.99 46.64 8.71
CA LEU A 9 5.02 47.62 7.63
C LEU A 9 5.43 47.00 6.29
N ILE A 10 4.65 47.37 5.27
CA ILE A 10 4.97 47.65 3.86
C ILE A 10 6.35 47.14 3.38
N GLY A 11 6.34 45.91 2.88
CA GLY A 11 7.23 45.40 1.85
C GLY A 11 6.42 44.39 1.05
N LEU A 12 6.35 44.54 -0.27
CA LEU A 12 5.59 43.65 -1.15
C LEU A 12 5.96 42.19 -0.87
N THR A 13 5.11 41.51 -0.12
CA THR A 13 5.08 40.05 0.02
C THR A 13 4.00 39.60 -0.93
N THR A 14 4.39 39.01 -2.06
CA THR A 14 3.50 38.10 -2.78
C THR A 14 3.21 36.94 -1.86
N SER A 15 2.14 37.05 -1.09
CA SER A 15 1.54 35.93 -0.38
C SER A 15 0.99 34.99 -1.43
N VAL A 16 1.80 34.01 -1.85
CA VAL A 16 1.24 32.81 -2.47
C VAL A 16 0.52 32.10 -1.34
N THR A 17 -0.78 32.33 -1.22
CA THR A 17 -1.66 31.38 -0.55
C THR A 17 -1.58 30.09 -1.33
N LEU A 18 -0.70 29.20 -0.88
CA LEU A 18 -0.89 27.77 -1.08
C LEU A 18 -2.16 27.42 -0.33
N SER A 19 -3.29 27.50 -1.03
CA SER A 19 -4.43 26.65 -0.75
C SER A 19 -3.97 25.23 -1.07
N ALA A 20 -3.10 24.66 -0.23
CA ALA A 20 -3.08 23.24 -0.06
C ALA A 20 -4.49 22.93 0.44
N ILE A 21 -5.32 22.46 -0.48
CA ILE A 21 -6.48 21.67 -0.10
C ILE A 21 -5.83 20.44 0.54
N ALA A 22 -5.53 20.54 1.84
CA ALA A 22 -5.42 19.35 2.64
C ALA A 22 -6.73 18.62 2.35
N PRO A 23 -6.69 17.38 1.80
CA PRO A 23 -7.91 16.64 1.60
C PRO A 23 -8.65 16.70 2.92
N VAL A 24 -9.91 17.15 2.84
CA VAL A 24 -10.84 17.23 3.96
C VAL A 24 -10.54 16.04 4.84
N GLN A 25 -10.07 16.29 6.08
CA GLN A 25 -9.78 15.24 7.03
C GLN A 25 -10.94 14.25 6.95
N ALA A 26 -10.65 13.05 6.44
CA ALA A 26 -11.62 11.97 6.40
C ALA A 26 -12.16 11.85 7.83
N THR A 27 -13.39 12.28 8.03
CA THR A 27 -14.10 12.13 9.29
C THR A 27 -14.15 10.65 9.58
N ASN A 28 -13.26 10.15 10.46
CA ASN A 28 -13.34 8.93 11.28
C ASN A 28 -14.33 7.82 10.84
N LEU A 29 -14.36 7.45 9.55
CA LEU A 29 -14.97 6.21 9.10
C LEU A 29 -13.84 5.19 9.11
N SER A 30 -13.48 4.73 10.31
CA SER A 30 -12.63 3.56 10.44
C SER A 30 -13.50 2.34 10.16
N PHE A 31 -13.15 1.56 9.13
CA PHE A 31 -13.78 0.26 8.90
C PHE A 31 -13.61 -0.65 10.11
N ASP A 32 -14.67 -1.34 10.52
CA ASP A 32 -14.60 -2.30 11.61
C ASP A 32 -14.11 -3.66 11.09
N TYR A 33 -12.79 -3.83 11.08
CA TYR A 33 -12.18 -5.08 10.63
C TYR A 33 -12.54 -6.33 11.48
N ASN A 34 -13.27 -6.19 12.59
CA ASN A 34 -13.78 -7.35 13.33
C ASN A 34 -14.92 -8.05 12.59
N GLN A 35 -15.54 -7.39 11.59
CA GLN A 35 -16.63 -7.96 10.80
C GLN A 35 -16.13 -8.94 9.71
N LEU A 36 -14.83 -8.89 9.38
CA LEU A 36 -14.23 -9.77 8.38
C LEU A 36 -14.27 -11.24 8.81
N GLN A 37 -14.80 -12.07 7.93
CA GLN A 37 -14.96 -13.50 8.15
C GLN A 37 -13.84 -14.30 7.49
N PHE A 38 -13.33 -13.84 6.36
CA PHE A 38 -12.40 -14.60 5.53
C PHE A 38 -10.94 -14.18 5.76
N ILE A 39 -10.61 -12.94 5.46
CA ILE A 39 -9.27 -12.36 5.62
C ILE A 39 -8.96 -12.29 7.11
N LYS A 40 -7.80 -12.82 7.52
CA LYS A 40 -7.35 -12.82 8.93
C LYS A 40 -6.34 -11.73 9.25
N SER A 41 -5.71 -11.17 8.23
CA SER A 41 -4.78 -10.04 8.37
C SER A 41 -5.54 -8.74 8.62
N ARG A 42 -4.87 -7.79 9.31
CA ARG A 42 -5.47 -6.53 9.77
C ARG A 42 -4.46 -5.41 9.61
N PRO A 43 -4.90 -4.19 9.28
CA PRO A 43 -4.08 -3.00 9.44
C PRO A 43 -3.64 -2.82 10.88
N ILE A 44 -2.35 -2.60 11.06
CA ILE A 44 -1.75 -2.28 12.36
C ILE A 44 -1.76 -0.75 12.48
N ALA A 45 -2.36 -0.25 13.56
CA ALA A 45 -2.30 1.16 13.87
C ALA A 45 -0.85 1.58 14.11
N SER A 46 -0.41 2.66 13.48
CA SER A 46 0.94 3.21 13.66
C SER A 46 0.91 4.74 13.61
N SER A 47 1.64 5.37 14.52
CA SER A 47 1.96 6.80 14.46
C SER A 47 3.11 7.09 13.51
N ASN A 48 3.81 6.08 13.00
CA ASN A 48 4.96 6.23 12.14
C ASN A 48 4.53 5.88 10.72
N PHE A 49 4.25 6.88 9.89
CA PHE A 49 3.80 6.64 8.53
C PHE A 49 4.28 7.72 7.55
N LEU A 50 4.45 7.32 6.29
CA LEU A 50 4.42 8.21 5.15
C LEU A 50 3.00 8.23 4.60
N GLY A 51 2.41 9.40 4.38
CA GLY A 51 1.15 9.50 3.66
C GLY A 51 1.39 9.92 2.22
N LEU A 52 0.78 9.17 1.30
CA LEU A 52 0.93 9.32 -0.13
C LEU A 52 -0.45 9.44 -0.76
N ASN A 53 -0.50 10.08 -1.92
CA ASN A 53 -1.73 10.16 -2.70
C ASN A 53 -1.42 9.95 -4.17
N GLY A 54 -2.29 9.24 -4.86
CA GLY A 54 -2.32 9.13 -6.32
C GLY A 54 -3.65 9.66 -6.83
N SER A 55 -3.61 10.52 -7.84
CA SER A 55 -4.80 11.07 -8.48
C SER A 55 -4.83 10.71 -9.97
N PRO A 56 -5.97 10.25 -10.51
CA PRO A 56 -6.12 10.03 -11.95
C PRO A 56 -5.83 11.29 -12.78
N THR A 57 -6.12 12.48 -12.26
CA THR A 57 -5.81 13.75 -12.96
C THR A 57 -4.32 14.06 -13.03
N GLU A 58 -3.52 13.50 -12.11
CA GLU A 58 -2.06 13.63 -12.07
C GLU A 58 -1.34 12.43 -12.70
N ASN A 59 -2.08 11.59 -13.43
CA ASN A 59 -1.56 10.38 -14.05
C ASN A 59 -1.02 9.36 -13.03
N GLN A 60 -1.70 9.25 -11.90
CA GLN A 60 -1.40 8.35 -10.79
C GLN A 60 -2.69 7.64 -10.34
N GLY A 61 -2.61 6.80 -9.32
CA GLY A 61 -3.74 6.09 -8.74
C GLY A 61 -3.66 4.57 -8.86
N PHE A 62 -4.69 3.91 -8.36
CA PHE A 62 -4.89 2.47 -8.47
C PHE A 62 -5.77 2.16 -9.67
N VAL A 63 -5.45 1.07 -10.37
CA VAL A 63 -6.15 0.61 -11.55
C VAL A 63 -6.51 -0.85 -11.36
N PRO A 64 -7.71 -1.14 -10.83
CA PRO A 64 -8.30 -2.45 -10.96
C PRO A 64 -8.87 -2.62 -12.38
N PHE A 65 -8.74 -3.83 -12.93
CA PHE A 65 -9.13 -4.12 -14.30
C PHE A 65 -9.53 -5.58 -14.51
N TYR A 66 -10.29 -5.84 -15.57
CA TYR A 66 -10.80 -7.16 -15.90
C TYR A 66 -11.09 -7.29 -17.39
N ASN A 67 -11.14 -8.53 -17.86
CA ASN A 67 -11.50 -8.82 -19.24
C ASN A 67 -13.03 -8.70 -19.40
N PRO A 68 -13.57 -7.89 -20.31
CA PRO A 68 -15.01 -7.72 -20.45
C PRO A 68 -15.73 -8.96 -21.02
N ASP A 69 -15.00 -9.94 -21.60
CA ASP A 69 -15.58 -11.20 -22.08
C ASP A 69 -15.96 -12.12 -20.90
N PRO A 70 -17.24 -12.44 -20.68
CA PRO A 70 -17.68 -13.28 -19.56
C PRO A 70 -17.21 -14.74 -19.63
N SER A 71 -16.64 -15.17 -20.75
CA SER A 71 -16.06 -16.50 -20.90
C SER A 71 -14.56 -16.54 -20.61
N ALA A 72 -13.92 -15.39 -20.46
CA ALA A 72 -12.51 -15.29 -20.16
C ALA A 72 -12.23 -15.68 -18.69
N PRO A 73 -11.10 -16.36 -18.42
CA PRO A 73 -10.74 -16.74 -17.06
C PRO A 73 -10.43 -15.53 -16.15
N ASP A 74 -10.12 -14.38 -16.74
CA ASP A 74 -9.77 -13.14 -16.06
C ASP A 74 -10.88 -12.07 -16.13
N HIS A 75 -12.14 -12.52 -16.26
CA HIS A 75 -13.33 -11.67 -16.20
C HIS A 75 -13.67 -11.18 -14.79
N GLY A 76 -13.23 -11.92 -13.77
CA GLY A 76 -13.66 -11.76 -12.39
C GLY A 76 -15.03 -12.35 -12.11
N HIS A 77 -15.47 -12.23 -10.85
CA HIS A 77 -16.74 -12.80 -10.39
C HIS A 77 -17.82 -11.74 -10.28
N LYS A 78 -19.08 -12.19 -10.27
CA LYS A 78 -20.19 -11.31 -9.95
C LYS A 78 -20.23 -11.00 -8.47
N GLU A 79 -20.34 -9.72 -8.14
CA GLU A 79 -20.48 -9.27 -6.76
C GLU A 79 -21.78 -9.82 -6.15
N ILE A 80 -21.71 -10.31 -4.91
CA ILE A 80 -22.86 -10.94 -4.25
C ILE A 80 -23.23 -10.32 -2.90
N GLY A 81 -22.39 -9.43 -2.36
CA GLY A 81 -22.65 -8.74 -1.11
C GLY A 81 -24.01 -8.03 -1.11
N LEU A 82 -24.63 -7.90 0.05
CA LEU A 82 -25.83 -7.07 0.20
C LEU A 82 -25.54 -5.65 -0.31
N ASN A 83 -26.48 -5.03 -1.01
CA ASN A 83 -26.31 -3.70 -1.60
C ASN A 83 -25.24 -3.57 -2.69
N SER A 84 -24.50 -4.63 -3.03
CA SER A 84 -23.73 -4.65 -4.27
C SER A 84 -24.63 -4.31 -5.46
N ARG A 85 -24.11 -3.52 -6.39
CA ARG A 85 -24.86 -2.91 -7.50
C ARG A 85 -25.09 -3.89 -8.64
N ARG A 86 -25.84 -4.95 -8.33
CA ARG A 86 -26.11 -6.05 -9.27
C ARG A 86 -26.90 -5.63 -10.51
N ASP A 87 -27.54 -4.47 -10.45
CA ASP A 87 -28.42 -3.89 -11.46
C ASP A 87 -27.74 -2.82 -12.34
N PHE A 88 -26.48 -2.45 -12.07
CA PHE A 88 -25.75 -1.53 -12.95
C PHE A 88 -25.09 -2.28 -14.12
N PRO A 89 -25.47 -2.03 -15.39
CA PRO A 89 -24.87 -2.70 -16.53
C PRO A 89 -23.37 -2.41 -16.62
N GLY A 90 -22.54 -3.46 -16.68
CA GLY A 90 -21.08 -3.34 -16.77
C GLY A 90 -20.36 -3.12 -15.43
N PHE A 91 -21.06 -3.20 -14.30
CA PHE A 91 -20.49 -2.90 -12.98
C PHE A 91 -20.84 -3.91 -11.88
N ASN A 92 -21.32 -5.07 -12.30
CA ASN A 92 -21.65 -6.17 -11.40
C ASN A 92 -20.49 -7.18 -11.30
N ASN A 93 -19.27 -6.76 -11.59
CA ASN A 93 -18.11 -7.64 -11.60
C ASN A 93 -17.01 -7.07 -10.72
N ALA A 94 -16.52 -7.91 -9.81
CA ALA A 94 -15.29 -7.68 -9.11
C ALA A 94 -14.13 -7.69 -10.12
N PRO A 95 -13.26 -6.66 -10.12
CA PRO A 95 -12.08 -6.66 -10.97
C PRO A 95 -11.18 -7.85 -10.68
N TYR A 96 -10.63 -8.47 -11.73
CA TYR A 96 -9.79 -9.65 -11.59
C TYR A 96 -8.34 -9.30 -11.25
N TYR A 97 -7.84 -8.18 -11.77
CA TYR A 97 -6.49 -7.69 -11.56
C TYR A 97 -6.47 -6.37 -10.77
N GLY A 98 -5.35 -6.12 -10.09
CA GLY A 98 -5.04 -4.83 -9.47
C GLY A 98 -3.59 -4.41 -9.75
N THR A 99 -3.38 -3.15 -10.13
CA THR A 99 -2.05 -2.56 -10.33
C THR A 99 -2.09 -1.06 -10.06
N GLY A 100 -0.94 -0.45 -9.83
CA GLY A 100 -0.80 0.99 -9.87
C GLY A 100 -0.80 1.48 -11.32
N ARG A 101 -1.21 2.73 -11.56
CA ARG A 101 -1.41 3.24 -12.92
C ARG A 101 -0.21 3.14 -13.85
N GLN A 102 1.01 3.11 -13.31
CA GLN A 102 2.24 2.88 -14.08
C GLN A 102 2.32 1.50 -14.75
N GLY A 103 1.57 0.52 -14.24
CA GLY A 103 1.47 -0.83 -14.79
C GLY A 103 0.18 -1.11 -15.54
N SER A 104 -0.68 -0.10 -15.76
CA SER A 104 -2.02 -0.31 -16.36
C SER A 104 -1.95 -0.69 -17.85
N PRO A 105 -2.92 -1.48 -18.35
CA PRO A 105 -3.04 -1.81 -19.78
C PRO A 105 -3.71 -0.71 -20.63
N GLU A 106 -3.71 0.55 -20.18
CA GLU A 106 -4.34 1.69 -20.87
C GLU A 106 -3.85 1.85 -22.33
N GLU A 107 -4.77 2.13 -23.26
CA GLU A 107 -4.45 2.48 -24.65
C GLU A 107 -5.08 3.83 -25.04
N PRO A 108 -4.29 4.86 -25.40
CA PRO A 108 -2.82 4.87 -25.39
C PRO A 108 -2.26 4.74 -23.97
N ALA A 109 -1.02 4.23 -23.86
CA ALA A 109 -0.34 4.09 -22.57
C ALA A 109 -0.38 5.40 -21.77
N SER A 110 -0.74 5.28 -20.49
CA SER A 110 -0.92 6.43 -19.59
C SER A 110 0.35 7.28 -19.47
N GLY A 111 1.52 6.66 -19.55
CA GLY A 111 2.81 7.30 -19.27
C GLY A 111 3.05 7.53 -17.78
N ALA A 112 2.22 6.96 -16.91
CA ALA A 112 2.41 6.99 -15.46
C ALA A 112 3.71 6.28 -15.09
N ASN A 113 4.47 6.83 -14.13
CA ASN A 113 5.72 6.24 -13.65
C ASN A 113 5.64 5.74 -12.20
N ARG A 114 4.53 6.03 -11.51
CA ARG A 114 4.28 5.65 -10.11
C ARG A 114 2.78 5.56 -9.86
N MET A 115 2.43 4.87 -8.78
CA MET A 115 1.06 4.75 -8.29
C MET A 115 0.67 5.96 -7.45
N THR A 116 1.55 6.40 -6.55
CA THR A 116 1.29 7.52 -5.63
C THR A 116 2.55 8.35 -5.40
N THR A 117 2.34 9.57 -4.89
CA THR A 117 3.39 10.52 -4.53
C THR A 117 3.29 10.87 -3.05
N LEU A 118 4.43 11.06 -2.39
CA LEU A 118 4.49 11.49 -1.00
C LEU A 118 3.84 12.88 -0.83
N ILE A 119 2.97 13.02 0.16
CA ILE A 119 2.31 14.29 0.49
C ILE A 119 2.57 14.73 1.93
N ASN A 120 2.84 13.80 2.84
CA ASN A 120 3.21 14.13 4.22
C ASN A 120 4.02 13.00 4.87
N ILE A 121 4.69 13.37 5.96
CA ILE A 121 5.48 12.48 6.79
C ILE A 121 5.02 12.63 8.22
N ASN A 122 4.83 11.51 8.93
CA ASN A 122 4.56 11.50 10.36
C ASN A 122 5.51 10.53 11.06
N SER A 123 6.31 11.05 11.99
CA SER A 123 7.23 10.27 12.84
C SER A 123 8.23 9.37 12.07
N PHE A 124 8.77 9.89 10.95
CA PHE A 124 9.95 9.38 10.24
C PHE A 124 11.07 10.44 10.30
N PRO A 125 11.65 10.70 11.49
CA PRO A 125 12.52 11.84 11.71
C PRO A 125 13.82 11.76 10.91
N THR A 126 14.38 10.56 10.72
CA THR A 126 15.63 10.39 9.99
C THR A 126 15.40 10.66 8.50
N PHE A 127 14.34 10.10 7.93
CA PHE A 127 13.98 10.27 6.53
C PHE A 127 13.60 11.73 6.20
N ASP A 128 12.74 12.34 7.01
CA ASP A 128 12.29 13.73 6.83
C ASP A 128 13.47 14.72 6.90
N GLN A 129 14.34 14.55 7.90
CA GLN A 129 15.55 15.35 8.02
C GLN A 129 16.49 15.15 6.83
N TYR A 130 16.61 13.92 6.32
CA TYR A 130 17.46 13.65 5.14
C TYR A 130 16.92 14.34 3.89
N LEU A 131 15.61 14.27 3.64
CA LEU A 131 14.97 14.98 2.52
C LEU A 131 15.22 16.49 2.62
N THR A 132 14.97 17.07 3.79
CA THR A 132 15.12 18.51 4.05
C THR A 132 16.57 18.96 3.85
N ASN A 133 17.53 18.25 4.44
CA ASN A 133 18.95 18.63 4.37
C ASN A 133 19.53 18.55 2.95
N ASN A 134 18.97 17.69 2.10
CA ASN A 134 19.44 17.49 0.73
C ASN A 134 18.54 18.14 -0.32
N GLY A 135 17.51 18.89 0.09
CA GLY A 135 16.60 19.59 -0.81
C GLY A 135 15.81 18.67 -1.75
N ILE A 136 15.49 17.45 -1.29
CA ILE A 136 14.71 16.48 -2.07
C ILE A 136 13.22 16.77 -1.82
N PRO A 137 12.45 17.25 -2.81
CA PRO A 137 11.03 17.55 -2.63
C PRO A 137 10.21 16.27 -2.47
N PHE A 138 9.07 16.36 -1.79
CA PHE A 138 8.16 15.22 -1.64
C PHE A 138 7.66 14.67 -2.97
N SER A 139 7.50 15.54 -3.99
CA SER A 139 7.11 15.14 -5.34
C SER A 139 8.08 14.15 -5.99
N ASP A 140 9.34 14.12 -5.56
CA ASP A 140 10.32 13.17 -6.08
C ASP A 140 10.09 11.78 -5.50
N ILE A 141 9.48 11.67 -4.32
CA ILE A 141 9.25 10.40 -3.63
C ILE A 141 7.95 9.77 -4.12
N GLY A 142 8.09 8.66 -4.83
CA GLY A 142 6.98 7.92 -5.41
C GLY A 142 6.87 6.50 -4.88
N PHE A 143 5.68 5.92 -4.96
CA PHE A 143 5.44 4.52 -4.66
C PHE A 143 4.97 3.79 -5.90
N VAL A 144 5.52 2.60 -6.14
CA VAL A 144 5.22 1.70 -7.25
C VAL A 144 4.63 0.42 -6.68
N PHE A 145 3.53 -0.02 -7.30
CA PHE A 145 2.85 -1.29 -7.03
C PHE A 145 2.40 -1.85 -8.37
N GLY A 146 3.00 -2.94 -8.82
CA GLY A 146 2.61 -3.58 -10.09
C GLY A 146 3.62 -4.62 -10.53
N GLN A 147 3.52 -5.04 -11.78
CA GLN A 147 4.51 -5.88 -12.44
C GLN A 147 5.86 -5.15 -12.61
N LYS A 148 6.96 -5.90 -12.68
CA LYS A 148 8.27 -5.37 -13.07
C LYS A 148 8.24 -4.90 -14.52
N SER A 149 9.13 -3.97 -14.87
CA SER A 149 9.12 -3.31 -16.18
C SER A 149 9.35 -4.23 -17.40
N ASP A 150 9.94 -5.41 -17.20
CA ASP A 150 10.16 -6.43 -18.23
C ASP A 150 9.02 -7.46 -18.33
N ARG A 151 7.91 -7.24 -17.59
CA ARG A 151 6.78 -8.17 -17.44
C ARG A 151 5.53 -7.60 -18.07
N ASP A 152 4.67 -8.50 -18.54
CA ASP A 152 3.35 -8.14 -19.05
C ASP A 152 2.44 -7.66 -17.92
N PHE A 153 1.50 -6.75 -18.23
CA PHE A 153 0.58 -6.18 -17.24
C PHE A 153 -0.30 -7.23 -16.54
N ASN A 154 -0.53 -8.39 -17.16
CA ASN A 154 -1.27 -9.50 -16.57
C ASN A 154 -0.44 -10.30 -15.54
N GLN A 155 0.85 -9.99 -15.37
CA GLN A 155 1.72 -10.54 -14.33
C GLN A 155 1.72 -9.66 -13.06
N THR A 156 0.59 -9.01 -12.79
CA THR A 156 0.32 -8.26 -11.56
C THR A 156 -0.56 -9.07 -10.59
N TRP A 157 -0.92 -8.46 -9.46
CA TRP A 157 -1.88 -8.99 -8.49
C TRP A 157 -3.21 -9.36 -9.16
N ASN A 158 -3.65 -10.59 -8.93
CA ASN A 158 -4.88 -11.15 -9.49
C ASN A 158 -5.62 -12.08 -8.52
N LEU A 159 -6.88 -12.38 -8.80
CA LEU A 159 -7.73 -13.29 -8.01
C LEU A 159 -7.40 -14.78 -8.19
N GLY A 160 -6.30 -15.14 -8.85
CA GLY A 160 -5.82 -16.52 -8.94
C GLY A 160 -6.72 -17.43 -9.79
N ALA A 161 -7.56 -18.24 -9.14
CA ALA A 161 -8.55 -19.06 -9.83
C ALA A 161 -9.98 -18.53 -9.64
N ASP A 162 -10.11 -17.39 -8.94
CA ASP A 162 -11.38 -16.72 -8.65
C ASP A 162 -12.39 -17.64 -7.92
N ILE A 163 -11.90 -18.32 -6.88
CA ILE A 163 -12.67 -19.32 -6.14
C ILE A 163 -13.27 -18.72 -4.86
N PHE A 164 -14.59 -18.77 -4.75
CA PHE A 164 -15.34 -18.40 -3.53
C PHE A 164 -14.87 -19.20 -2.31
N GLY A 165 -14.53 -18.50 -1.23
CA GLY A 165 -13.97 -19.07 0.00
C GLY A 165 -12.47 -19.38 -0.05
N GLN A 166 -11.78 -19.01 -1.13
CA GLN A 166 -10.33 -19.19 -1.29
C GLN A 166 -9.61 -17.91 -1.73
N ASP A 167 -10.12 -17.24 -2.76
CA ASP A 167 -9.54 -16.01 -3.31
C ASP A 167 -10.42 -14.80 -3.00
N TRP A 168 -11.72 -15.01 -2.79
CA TRP A 168 -12.65 -14.00 -2.31
C TRP A 168 -13.77 -14.60 -1.48
N TYR A 169 -14.49 -13.77 -0.74
CA TYR A 169 -15.64 -14.16 0.08
C TYR A 169 -16.62 -13.00 0.23
N ALA A 170 -17.92 -13.30 0.24
CA ALA A 170 -18.99 -12.38 0.56
C ALA A 170 -20.19 -13.16 1.10
N ASP A 171 -20.99 -12.53 1.95
CA ASP A 171 -22.29 -13.05 2.41
C ASP A 171 -23.39 -12.16 1.80
N PRO A 172 -24.38 -12.71 1.07
CA PRO A 172 -25.46 -11.91 0.50
C PRO A 172 -26.34 -11.20 1.55
N ASN A 173 -26.18 -11.52 2.84
CA ASN A 173 -26.86 -10.87 3.95
C ASN A 173 -26.04 -9.76 4.61
N THR A 174 -24.77 -9.56 4.23
CA THR A 174 -23.91 -8.48 4.73
C THR A 174 -23.43 -7.62 3.55
N PRO A 175 -23.17 -6.32 3.74
CA PRO A 175 -22.68 -5.48 2.66
C PRO A 175 -21.20 -5.69 2.34
N LEU A 176 -20.56 -6.71 2.94
CA LEU A 176 -19.12 -6.89 2.90
C LEU A 176 -18.71 -7.89 1.83
N GLU A 177 -17.68 -7.52 1.10
CA GLU A 177 -16.94 -8.40 0.21
C GLU A 177 -15.43 -8.30 0.50
N GLU A 178 -14.78 -9.46 0.58
CA GLU A 178 -13.38 -9.63 0.93
C GLU A 178 -12.65 -10.27 -0.25
N ARG A 179 -11.55 -9.68 -0.71
CA ARG A 179 -10.79 -10.15 -1.88
C ARG A 179 -9.30 -10.27 -1.53
N ILE A 180 -8.67 -11.35 -1.97
CA ILE A 180 -7.24 -11.62 -1.80
C ILE A 180 -6.62 -11.70 -3.18
N TYR A 181 -5.89 -10.66 -3.58
CA TYR A 181 -5.11 -10.69 -4.79
C TYR A 181 -3.70 -11.22 -4.49
N LYS A 182 -3.23 -12.12 -5.36
CA LYS A 182 -1.92 -12.77 -5.25
C LYS A 182 -1.15 -12.55 -6.54
N ALA A 183 0.17 -12.69 -6.47
CA ALA A 183 1.02 -12.66 -7.65
C ALA A 183 2.23 -13.58 -7.47
N ASN A 184 2.93 -13.85 -8.57
CA ASN A 184 4.26 -14.43 -8.47
C ASN A 184 5.23 -13.36 -7.93
N PRO A 185 5.91 -13.58 -6.79
CA PRO A 185 6.84 -12.60 -6.22
C PRO A 185 7.98 -12.20 -7.16
N ASN A 186 8.30 -13.03 -8.15
CA ASN A 186 9.35 -12.74 -9.12
C ASN A 186 8.92 -11.77 -10.23
N ASP A 187 7.62 -11.62 -10.46
CA ASP A 187 7.09 -10.82 -11.56
C ASP A 187 6.62 -9.43 -11.11
N ILE A 188 6.46 -9.22 -9.80
CA ILE A 188 5.94 -7.98 -9.23
C ILE A 188 6.98 -7.15 -8.47
N GLU A 189 6.62 -5.89 -8.25
CA GLU A 189 7.36 -4.92 -7.47
C GLU A 189 6.43 -4.11 -6.58
N ILE A 190 6.82 -4.02 -5.30
CA ILE A 190 6.31 -3.06 -4.34
C ILE A 190 7.52 -2.25 -3.87
N ALA A 191 7.56 -0.95 -4.18
CA ALA A 191 8.79 -0.19 -3.98
C ALA A 191 8.58 1.30 -3.77
N LEU A 192 9.53 1.91 -3.04
CA LEU A 192 9.67 3.35 -2.92
C LEU A 192 10.74 3.83 -3.89
N TYR A 193 10.45 4.93 -4.57
CA TYR A 193 11.27 5.54 -5.60
C TYR A 193 11.63 6.99 -5.23
N SER A 194 12.78 7.45 -5.69
CA SER A 194 13.13 8.87 -5.77
C SER A 194 13.44 9.21 -7.22
N GLY A 195 12.66 10.14 -7.80
CA GLY A 195 12.64 10.33 -9.25
C GLY A 195 12.22 9.03 -9.95
N ASN A 196 13.08 8.49 -10.80
CA ASN A 196 12.88 7.20 -11.49
C ASN A 196 13.75 6.07 -10.93
N THR A 197 14.42 6.29 -9.80
CA THR A 197 15.32 5.30 -9.19
C THR A 197 14.63 4.64 -8.00
N LYS A 198 14.53 3.31 -8.03
CA LYS A 198 14.08 2.53 -6.87
C LYS A 198 15.07 2.71 -5.72
N ILE A 199 14.60 3.15 -4.55
CA ILE A 199 15.44 3.35 -3.37
C ILE A 199 15.21 2.29 -2.29
N VAL A 200 13.97 1.78 -2.18
CA VAL A 200 13.59 0.75 -1.21
C VAL A 200 12.70 -0.28 -1.91
N ASP A 201 13.00 -1.55 -1.69
CA ASP A 201 12.24 -2.70 -2.14
C ASP A 201 11.51 -3.31 -0.94
N PHE A 202 10.20 -3.48 -1.04
CA PHE A 202 9.38 -4.03 0.04
C PHE A 202 9.12 -5.55 -0.11
N GLY A 203 9.63 -6.19 -1.16
CA GLY A 203 9.44 -7.61 -1.41
C GLY A 203 8.01 -7.93 -1.87
N TYR A 204 7.38 -8.92 -1.23
CA TYR A 204 6.07 -9.44 -1.62
C TYR A 204 5.11 -9.50 -0.43
N SER A 205 3.86 -9.16 -0.70
CA SER A 205 2.70 -9.46 0.12
C SER A 205 1.50 -9.77 -0.77
N ASP A 206 0.58 -10.59 -0.27
CA ASP A 206 -0.77 -10.61 -0.80
C ASP A 206 -1.40 -9.22 -0.59
N PHE A 207 -2.27 -8.83 -1.52
CA PHE A 207 -2.99 -7.57 -1.46
C PHE A 207 -4.44 -7.85 -1.10
N TYR A 208 -4.86 -7.35 0.06
CA TYR A 208 -6.21 -7.52 0.57
C TYR A 208 -7.03 -6.29 0.18
N SER A 209 -8.20 -6.50 -0.44
CA SER A 209 -9.19 -5.45 -0.70
C SER A 209 -10.51 -5.84 -0.04
N ILE A 210 -11.12 -4.88 0.63
CA ILE A 210 -12.40 -5.03 1.32
C ILE A 210 -13.30 -3.93 0.80
N VAL A 211 -14.47 -4.33 0.35
CA VAL A 211 -15.54 -3.41 -0.06
C VAL A 211 -16.70 -3.59 0.90
N ASP A 212 -17.16 -2.49 1.47
CA ASP A 212 -18.41 -2.39 2.20
C ASP A 212 -19.38 -1.55 1.37
N TYR A 213 -20.38 -2.17 0.75
CA TYR A 213 -21.38 -1.50 -0.08
C TYR A 213 -22.38 -0.66 0.74
N GLY A 214 -22.21 -0.60 2.06
CA GLY A 214 -22.98 0.24 2.96
C GLY A 214 -24.47 -0.08 3.00
N SER A 215 -25.30 0.94 3.17
CA SER A 215 -26.72 0.79 3.53
C SER A 215 -27.66 0.68 2.34
N THR A 216 -27.24 1.18 1.18
CA THR A 216 -28.00 1.21 -0.06
C THR A 216 -27.09 0.85 -1.24
N PRO A 217 -27.63 0.51 -2.42
CA PRO A 217 -26.82 0.34 -3.63
C PRO A 217 -26.22 1.66 -4.17
N SER A 218 -25.85 2.62 -3.33
CA SER A 218 -25.29 3.92 -3.71
C SER A 218 -23.75 3.87 -3.73
N PHE A 219 -23.07 4.35 -4.77
CA PHE A 219 -21.59 4.44 -4.78
C PHE A 219 -21.07 5.33 -3.65
N ASN A 220 -21.91 6.26 -3.15
CA ASN A 220 -21.54 7.12 -2.03
C ASN A 220 -21.61 6.40 -0.68
N ASP A 221 -22.24 5.21 -0.63
CA ASP A 221 -22.29 4.36 0.55
C ASP A 221 -21.07 3.41 0.59
N ASP A 222 -20.41 3.20 -0.56
CA ASP A 222 -19.28 2.29 -0.69
C ASP A 222 -18.08 2.81 0.11
N PHE A 223 -17.55 1.94 0.96
CA PHE A 223 -16.28 2.13 1.62
C PHE A 223 -15.33 1.03 1.15
N GLU A 224 -14.20 1.42 0.58
CA GLU A 224 -13.13 0.48 0.27
C GLU A 224 -11.93 0.70 1.19
N SER A 225 -11.37 -0.41 1.66
CA SER A 225 -10.07 -0.45 2.30
C SER A 225 -9.21 -1.52 1.66
N SER A 226 -7.92 -1.25 1.58
CA SER A 226 -6.96 -2.23 1.15
C SER A 226 -5.67 -2.17 1.94
N PHE A 227 -5.01 -3.31 2.09
CA PHE A 227 -3.78 -3.41 2.84
C PHE A 227 -2.95 -4.65 2.49
N THR A 228 -1.71 -4.67 2.97
CA THR A 228 -0.82 -5.83 2.91
C THR A 228 -0.61 -6.44 4.30
N ASP A 229 0.02 -7.61 4.36
CA ASP A 229 0.72 -8.00 5.59
C ASP A 229 1.95 -7.10 5.83
N PRO A 230 2.48 -7.05 7.06
CA PRO A 230 3.77 -6.44 7.32
C PRO A 230 4.89 -7.11 6.50
N ILE A 231 5.60 -6.32 5.71
CA ILE A 231 6.69 -6.75 4.83
C ILE A 231 8.02 -6.13 5.24
N ALA A 232 9.10 -6.86 5.00
CA ALA A 232 10.44 -6.41 5.32
C ALA A 232 10.95 -5.47 4.20
N ALA A 233 11.37 -4.27 4.59
CA ALA A 233 11.94 -3.30 3.65
C ALA A 233 13.45 -3.54 3.48
N LYS A 234 13.94 -3.43 2.24
CA LYS A 234 15.36 -3.55 1.91
C LYS A 234 15.81 -2.39 1.05
N LYS A 235 17.04 -1.94 1.26
CA LYS A 235 17.66 -0.93 0.40
C LYS A 235 17.89 -1.52 -0.99
N ALA A 236 17.60 -0.77 -2.04
CA ALA A 236 17.95 -1.15 -3.40
C ALA A 236 19.49 -1.22 -3.59
N SER A 237 19.94 -2.06 -4.51
CA SER A 237 21.38 -2.16 -4.84
C SER A 237 21.83 -0.99 -5.72
N ASP A 238 23.15 -0.77 -5.77
CA ASP A 238 23.80 0.11 -6.76
C ASP A 238 23.34 1.58 -6.74
N LEU A 239 22.83 2.03 -5.59
CA LEU A 239 22.46 3.43 -5.37
C LEU A 239 23.70 4.32 -5.27
N ASP A 240 23.63 5.49 -5.90
CA ASP A 240 24.58 6.57 -5.64
C ASP A 240 24.54 6.97 -4.14
N PRO A 241 25.57 7.68 -3.63
CA PRO A 241 25.66 8.01 -2.21
C PRO A 241 24.46 8.81 -1.66
N LEU A 242 23.82 9.65 -2.47
CA LEU A 242 22.68 10.47 -2.07
C LEU A 242 21.45 9.57 -1.87
N LEU A 243 21.12 8.77 -2.87
CA LEU A 243 19.97 7.86 -2.80
C LEU A 243 20.18 6.72 -1.79
N ALA A 244 21.42 6.24 -1.67
CA ALA A 244 21.78 5.26 -0.65
C ALA A 244 21.59 5.80 0.77
N GLY A 245 21.93 7.08 1.00
CA GLY A 245 21.69 7.76 2.27
C GLY A 245 20.20 7.95 2.55
N LEU A 246 19.42 8.35 1.55
CA LEU A 246 17.97 8.50 1.65
C LEU A 246 17.28 7.18 2.03
N ALA A 247 17.61 6.09 1.32
CA ALA A 247 17.09 4.76 1.63
C ALA A 247 17.50 4.28 3.02
N THR A 248 18.74 4.56 3.44
CA THR A 248 19.22 4.21 4.79
C THR A 248 18.47 5.00 5.87
N ALA A 249 18.18 6.28 5.63
CA ALA A 249 17.39 7.10 6.53
C ALA A 249 15.96 6.54 6.73
N PHE A 250 15.29 6.17 5.64
CA PHE A 250 14.00 5.48 5.70
C PHE A 250 14.07 4.19 6.52
N LEU A 251 15.05 3.33 6.24
CA LEU A 251 15.18 2.05 6.93
C LEU A 251 15.52 2.19 8.41
N ASN A 252 16.23 3.23 8.82
CA ASN A 252 16.49 3.49 10.24
C ASN A 252 15.20 3.74 11.00
N ASP A 253 14.28 4.53 10.43
CA ASP A 253 12.97 4.80 11.03
C ASP A 253 12.09 3.54 11.04
N VAL A 254 12.11 2.73 9.97
CA VAL A 254 11.43 1.43 9.92
C VAL A 254 11.97 0.46 10.97
N ASN A 255 13.28 0.34 11.10
CA ASN A 255 13.92 -0.53 12.09
C ASN A 255 13.58 -0.10 13.52
N ALA A 256 13.54 1.21 13.78
CA ALA A 256 13.12 1.74 15.08
C ALA A 256 11.66 1.40 15.43
N ALA A 257 10.80 1.20 14.43
CA ALA A 257 9.40 0.82 14.59
C ALA A 257 9.16 -0.71 14.62
N GLY A 258 10.21 -1.52 14.55
CA GLY A 258 10.12 -2.99 14.59
C GLY A 258 10.35 -3.69 13.24
N GLY A 259 10.91 -2.99 12.25
CA GLY A 259 11.52 -3.58 11.05
C GLY A 259 10.55 -3.92 9.91
N GLY A 260 9.26 -3.66 10.08
CA GLY A 260 8.23 -3.96 9.09
C GLY A 260 7.59 -2.71 8.51
N VAL A 261 7.05 -2.87 7.32
CA VAL A 261 6.23 -1.86 6.64
C VAL A 261 4.90 -2.49 6.30
N GLN A 262 3.81 -1.75 6.46
CA GLN A 262 2.50 -2.15 5.97
C GLN A 262 1.92 -1.05 5.09
N ILE A 263 1.44 -1.44 3.92
CA ILE A 263 0.70 -0.54 3.03
C ILE A 263 -0.76 -0.60 3.45
N VAL A 264 -1.38 0.56 3.67
CA VAL A 264 -2.78 0.67 4.09
C VAL A 264 -3.44 1.83 3.37
N ASN A 265 -4.58 1.56 2.74
CA ASN A 265 -5.55 2.54 2.29
C ASN A 265 -6.85 2.29 3.08
N GLU A 266 -7.36 3.35 3.68
CA GLU A 266 -8.58 3.36 4.47
C GLU A 266 -9.40 4.54 3.97
N ASN A 267 -10.37 4.25 3.10
CA ASN A 267 -11.18 5.21 2.36
C ASN A 267 -10.48 5.88 1.18
N PHE A 268 -11.13 5.88 0.02
CA PHE A 268 -10.68 6.54 -1.21
C PHE A 268 -10.92 8.06 -1.21
N GLY A 269 -11.67 8.59 -0.23
CA GLY A 269 -12.08 10.00 -0.22
C GLY A 269 -13.19 10.27 -1.23
N GLU A 270 -13.29 11.50 -1.74
CA GLU A 270 -14.19 11.78 -2.87
C GLU A 270 -13.70 11.00 -4.11
N LEU A 271 -14.57 10.14 -4.61
CA LEU A 271 -14.32 9.24 -5.73
C LEU A 271 -14.28 10.03 -7.05
N ASP A 272 -13.10 10.52 -7.45
CA ASP A 272 -12.81 10.91 -8.84
C ASP A 272 -12.58 9.64 -9.68
N ILE A 273 -13.66 8.86 -9.87
CA ILE A 273 -13.65 7.63 -10.65
C ILE A 273 -13.65 7.99 -12.13
N ASN A 274 -12.65 7.51 -12.85
CA ASN A 274 -12.60 7.57 -14.30
C ASN A 274 -12.59 6.16 -14.89
N PHE A 275 -13.06 6.02 -16.13
CA PHE A 275 -13.08 4.75 -16.85
C PHE A 275 -12.11 4.78 -18.02
N ALA A 276 -11.43 3.67 -18.23
CA ALA A 276 -10.57 3.46 -19.38
C ALA A 276 -10.78 2.05 -19.96
N SER A 277 -10.37 1.86 -21.20
CA SER A 277 -10.26 0.54 -21.83
C SER A 277 -8.96 0.48 -22.63
N GLY A 278 -8.39 -0.71 -22.79
CA GLY A 278 -7.08 -0.86 -23.43
C GLY A 278 -6.59 -2.29 -23.38
N ASN A 279 -5.88 -2.72 -24.43
CA ASN A 279 -5.35 -4.08 -24.57
C ASN A 279 -6.37 -5.22 -24.33
N GLY A 280 -7.66 -4.96 -24.58
CA GLY A 280 -8.74 -5.93 -24.36
C GLY A 280 -9.30 -5.97 -22.93
N TYR A 281 -8.97 -5.00 -22.08
CA TYR A 281 -9.41 -4.91 -20.70
C TYR A 281 -10.21 -3.64 -20.45
N ASP A 282 -11.21 -3.74 -19.56
CA ASP A 282 -11.90 -2.59 -18.97
C ASP A 282 -11.25 -2.25 -17.63
N MET A 283 -11.09 -0.96 -17.37
CA MET A 283 -10.34 -0.42 -16.22
C MET A 283 -11.15 0.63 -15.48
N ILE A 284 -10.98 0.65 -14.17
CA ILE A 284 -11.42 1.72 -13.30
C ILE A 284 -10.18 2.46 -12.84
N LEU A 285 -10.14 3.77 -13.01
CA LEU A 285 -9.04 4.62 -12.56
C LEU A 285 -9.46 5.28 -11.26
N LEU A 286 -8.82 4.86 -10.17
CA LEU A 286 -9.18 5.26 -8.82
C LEU A 286 -8.10 6.16 -8.21
N PRO A 287 -8.48 7.22 -7.48
CA PRO A 287 -7.55 7.87 -6.57
C PRO A 287 -7.04 6.84 -5.54
N TYR A 288 -5.88 7.07 -4.96
CA TYR A 288 -5.35 6.13 -3.97
C TYR A 288 -4.61 6.84 -2.83
N PRO A 289 -5.36 7.41 -1.86
CA PRO A 289 -4.77 7.95 -0.64
C PRO A 289 -4.30 6.81 0.26
N MET A 290 -3.00 6.68 0.47
CA MET A 290 -2.45 5.54 1.22
C MET A 290 -1.43 5.96 2.27
N GLN A 291 -1.17 5.05 3.18
CA GLN A 291 -0.12 5.14 4.17
C GLN A 291 0.86 3.98 4.01
N ILE A 292 2.14 4.30 4.08
CA ILE A 292 3.21 3.33 4.33
C ILE A 292 3.51 3.43 5.83
N ARG A 293 2.96 2.50 6.61
CA ARG A 293 3.09 2.46 8.08
C ARG A 293 4.33 1.65 8.46
N ALA A 294 5.20 2.23 9.28
CA ALA A 294 6.26 1.46 9.94
C ALA A 294 5.67 0.73 11.15
N VAL A 295 5.86 -0.58 11.20
CA VAL A 295 5.23 -1.49 12.17
C VAL A 295 6.21 -2.59 12.55
N ALA A 296 5.92 -3.32 13.63
CA ALA A 296 6.66 -4.53 13.92
C ALA A 296 6.38 -5.57 12.83
N LEU A 297 7.42 -6.18 12.27
CA LEU A 297 7.25 -7.47 11.62
C LEU A 297 6.62 -8.40 12.67
N LYS A 298 5.51 -9.07 12.35
CA LYS A 298 4.97 -10.14 13.20
C LYS A 298 6.17 -10.95 13.66
N ALA A 299 6.33 -11.12 14.97
CA ALA A 299 7.48 -11.83 15.52
C ALA A 299 7.57 -13.21 14.84
N VAL A 300 8.39 -13.32 13.80
CA VAL A 300 9.24 -14.47 13.68
C VAL A 300 10.00 -14.40 14.99
N PRO A 301 9.75 -15.30 15.96
CA PRO A 301 10.58 -15.30 17.15
C PRO A 301 12.00 -15.29 16.60
N GLU A 302 12.77 -14.25 16.94
CA GLU A 302 14.19 -14.26 16.63
C GLU A 302 14.65 -15.67 16.98
N ALA A 303 15.35 -16.34 16.06
CA ALA A 303 16.11 -17.50 16.46
C ALA A 303 16.98 -16.99 17.61
N SER A 304 16.58 -17.33 18.83
CA SER A 304 17.08 -16.69 20.03
C SER A 304 18.53 -17.09 20.12
N PHE A 305 19.39 -16.20 19.65
CA PHE A 305 20.84 -16.32 19.69
C PHE A 305 21.35 -16.37 21.15
N SER A 306 20.43 -16.22 22.11
CA SER A 306 20.59 -16.36 23.55
C SER A 306 20.54 -17.81 24.08
N TRP A 307 20.05 -18.82 23.32
CA TRP A 307 20.18 -20.23 23.74
C TRP A 307 21.54 -20.86 23.39
N GLY A 308 22.27 -20.28 22.42
CA GLY A 308 23.61 -20.73 22.06
C GLY A 308 24.63 -20.54 23.19
N ILE A 309 24.49 -19.49 24.00
CA ILE A 309 25.46 -19.18 25.06
C ILE A 309 25.24 -20.04 26.31
N PHE A 310 24.01 -20.44 26.62
CA PHE A 310 23.75 -21.35 27.76
C PHE A 310 24.16 -22.80 27.46
N MET A 311 24.06 -23.27 26.21
CA MET A 311 24.51 -24.61 25.84
C MET A 311 26.04 -24.78 25.86
N PHE A 312 26.81 -23.72 25.55
CA PHE A 312 28.26 -23.75 25.70
C PHE A 312 28.74 -23.65 27.17
N GLY A 313 28.00 -22.94 28.02
CA GLY A 313 28.31 -22.87 29.46
C GLY A 313 28.17 -24.22 30.18
N VAL A 314 27.20 -25.06 29.79
CA VAL A 314 26.98 -26.38 30.39
C VAL A 314 28.03 -27.40 29.91
N LEU A 315 28.47 -27.34 28.65
CA LEU A 315 29.48 -28.27 28.13
C LEU A 315 30.89 -28.03 28.73
N VAL A 316 31.25 -26.79 29.04
CA VAL A 316 32.53 -26.48 29.72
C VAL A 316 32.52 -26.99 31.17
N ALA A 317 31.41 -26.82 31.90
CA ALA A 317 31.30 -27.29 33.28
C ALA A 317 31.32 -28.82 33.43
N VAL A 318 30.75 -29.56 32.47
CA VAL A 318 30.76 -31.04 32.49
C VAL A 318 32.14 -31.60 32.09
N SER A 319 32.88 -30.92 31.19
CA SER A 319 34.23 -31.34 30.81
C SER A 319 35.27 -31.14 31.93
N GLN A 320 35.10 -30.11 32.78
CA GLN A 320 36.00 -29.87 33.92
C GLN A 320 35.72 -30.80 35.11
N ARG A 321 34.47 -31.24 35.32
CA ARG A 321 34.16 -32.23 36.37
C ARG A 321 34.73 -33.62 36.06
N LYS A 322 34.82 -34.03 34.78
CA LYS A 322 35.43 -35.32 34.39
C LYS A 322 36.96 -35.35 34.49
N LYS A 323 37.64 -34.20 34.58
CA LYS A 323 39.09 -34.13 34.78
C LYS A 323 39.53 -34.12 36.25
N LEU A 324 38.59 -34.03 37.20
CA LEU A 324 38.85 -34.00 38.64
C LEU A 324 38.47 -35.31 39.36
N GLN A 325 38.18 -36.39 38.62
CA GLN A 325 37.90 -37.72 39.15
C GLN A 325 38.86 -38.78 38.58
N ASN A 326 40.16 -38.50 38.69
CA ASN A 326 41.20 -39.53 38.79
C ASN A 326 41.65 -39.61 40.24
#